data_AF-A0A2E3UBD4-F1
#
_entry.id   AF-A0A2E3UBD4-F1
#
_cell.length_a   1.000
_cell.length_b   1.000
_cell.length_c   1.000
_cell.angle_alpha   90.00
_cell.angle_beta   90.00
_cell.angle_gamma   90.00
#
_symmetry.space_group_name_H-M   'P 1'
#
loop_
_entity.id
_entity.type
_entity.pdbx_description
1 polymer ?
#
loop_
_entity_poly.entity_id
_entity_poly.type
_entity_poly.pdbx_seq_one_letter_code
_entity_poly.pdbx_strand_id
1 'polypeptide(L)'
;MKQKYLSEVIYQIFALIIVVIVVHAIYVAVIRPNADIIQQQQTLQQEADEDYVPDRSMYIVLRDFEQETCIILFFWALSIIGMKTVRTMRERSLLDRELLQVSDGTSILPEDTRHFARPVQALPEKERGFLLPRAILAGLHRFGTTRDVQDVSATVRDICDNESERLESELAIVRYIAWAIPSIGFLGTVRGIGTALGQAHQAVTGDILGVTVSLGVAFNSTFVALVTSIVLMFLLYQLSLVQDRLVMDSQTYCDDHLIRYLQVPGRSTPQVGNNEAVQPA
;
A
#
# COMPACT_ATOMS: atom_id res chain seq x y z
N MET A 1 -1.62 -10.39 18.68
CA MET A 1 -1.99 -10.23 17.25
C MET A 1 -3.47 -9.85 17.06
N LYS A 2 -4.44 -10.56 17.65
CA LYS A 2 -5.89 -10.23 17.52
C LYS A 2 -6.27 -8.77 17.79
N GLN A 3 -5.68 -8.14 18.80
CA GLN A 3 -6.01 -6.75 19.18
C GLN A 3 -5.51 -5.70 18.17
N LYS A 4 -4.38 -5.96 17.48
CA LYS A 4 -3.84 -5.05 16.44
C LYS A 4 -4.70 -5.09 15.17
N TYR A 5 -5.11 -6.28 14.75
CA TYR A 5 -6.01 -6.46 13.61
C TYR A 5 -7.35 -5.73 13.85
N LEU A 6 -7.91 -5.89 15.06
CA LEU A 6 -9.15 -5.21 15.43
C LEU A 6 -9.01 -3.68 15.35
N SER A 7 -7.90 -3.10 15.84
CA SER A 7 -7.68 -1.65 15.76
C SER A 7 -7.54 -1.13 14.33
N GLU A 8 -6.90 -1.89 13.43
CA GLU A 8 -6.79 -1.51 12.03
C GLU A 8 -8.15 -1.57 11.32
N VAL A 9 -8.93 -2.63 11.55
CA VAL A 9 -10.28 -2.75 11.00
C VAL A 9 -11.20 -1.63 11.50
N ILE A 10 -11.16 -1.32 12.80
CA ILE A 10 -11.90 -0.21 13.38
C ILE A 10 -11.52 1.10 12.69
N TYR A 11 -10.22 1.39 12.56
CA TYR A 11 -9.75 2.58 11.86
C TYR A 11 -10.27 2.64 10.42
N GLN A 12 -10.20 1.54 9.66
CA GLN A 12 -10.66 1.48 8.28
C GLN A 12 -12.16 1.75 8.15
N ILE A 13 -12.98 1.22 9.06
CA ILE A 13 -14.43 1.44 9.08
C ILE A 13 -14.75 2.90 9.42
N PHE A 14 -14.13 3.47 10.46
CA PHE A 14 -14.33 4.87 10.81
C PHE A 14 -13.85 5.81 9.71
N ALA A 15 -12.71 5.52 9.09
CA ALA A 15 -12.20 6.27 7.95
C ALA A 15 -13.20 6.24 6.78
N LEU A 16 -13.79 5.08 6.47
CA LEU A 16 -14.82 4.97 5.43
C LEU A 16 -16.04 5.83 5.76
N ILE A 17 -16.58 5.72 6.99
CA ILE A 17 -17.75 6.49 7.42
C ILE A 17 -17.48 8.00 7.31
N ILE A 18 -16.33 8.45 7.79
CA ILE A 18 -15.94 9.87 7.72
C ILE A 18 -15.82 10.32 6.27
N VAL A 19 -15.13 9.55 5.42
CA VAL A 19 -14.96 9.88 4.00
C VAL A 19 -16.31 9.94 3.29
N VAL A 20 -17.21 8.98 3.52
CA VAL A 20 -18.57 8.98 2.94
C VAL A 20 -19.32 10.25 3.36
N ILE A 21 -19.34 10.57 4.66
CA ILE A 21 -20.06 11.75 5.16
C ILE A 21 -19.49 13.04 4.56
N VAL A 22 -18.16 13.20 4.58
CA VAL A 22 -17.50 14.41 4.11
C VAL A 22 -17.67 14.60 2.61
N VAL A 23 -17.41 13.55 1.81
CA VAL A 23 -17.55 13.63 0.35
C VAL A 23 -19.01 13.86 -0.02
N HIS A 24 -19.96 13.13 0.58
CA HIS A 24 -21.38 13.31 0.32
C HIS A 24 -21.86 14.73 0.66
N ALA A 25 -21.43 15.27 1.80
CA ALA A 25 -21.76 16.64 2.20
C ALA A 25 -21.24 17.67 1.17
N ILE A 26 -20.01 17.52 0.67
CA ILE A 26 -19.46 18.37 -0.38
C ILE A 26 -20.27 18.23 -1.68
N TYR A 27 -20.69 17.01 -2.02
CA TYR A 27 -21.48 16.73 -3.20
C TYR A 27 -22.84 17.43 -3.16
N VAL A 28 -23.55 17.33 -2.03
CA VAL A 28 -24.88 17.92 -1.85
C VAL A 28 -24.83 19.43 -1.68
N ALA A 29 -23.84 19.95 -0.94
CA ALA A 29 -23.78 21.37 -0.62
C ALA A 29 -23.12 22.22 -1.72
N VAL A 30 -22.18 21.65 -2.48
CA VAL A 30 -21.34 22.40 -3.42
C VAL A 30 -21.43 21.87 -4.84
N ILE A 31 -21.21 20.57 -5.07
CA ILE A 31 -21.01 20.07 -6.44
C ILE A 31 -22.33 20.08 -7.23
N ARG A 32 -23.38 19.44 -6.71
CA ARG A 32 -24.65 19.31 -7.43
C ARG A 32 -25.36 20.66 -7.62
N PRO A 33 -25.48 21.54 -6.60
CA PRO A 33 -26.13 22.83 -6.79
C PRO A 33 -25.43 23.71 -7.83
N ASN A 34 -24.10 23.78 -7.80
CA ASN A 34 -23.35 24.56 -8.78
C ASN A 34 -23.43 23.95 -10.18
N ALA A 35 -23.44 22.62 -10.30
CA ALA A 35 -23.63 21.96 -11.58
C ALA A 35 -25.03 22.25 -12.17
N ASP A 36 -26.07 22.24 -11.34
CA ASP A 36 -27.44 22.55 -11.74
C ASP A 36 -27.57 23.99 -12.23
N ILE A 37 -27.00 24.96 -11.50
CA ILE A 37 -27.00 26.38 -11.88
C ILE A 37 -26.28 26.59 -13.22
N ILE A 38 -25.07 26.05 -13.36
CA ILE A 38 -24.27 26.21 -14.58
C ILE A 38 -24.98 25.56 -15.77
N GLN A 39 -25.55 24.36 -15.58
CA GLN A 39 -26.27 23.68 -16.66
C GLN A 39 -27.51 24.47 -17.09
N GLN A 40 -28.29 25.02 -16.15
CA GLN A 40 -29.42 25.89 -16.49
C GLN A 40 -28.98 27.14 -17.26
N GLN A 41 -27.90 27.78 -16.84
CA GLN A 41 -27.34 28.94 -17.57
C GLN A 41 -26.89 28.58 -18.98
N GLN A 42 -26.24 27.43 -19.15
CA GLN A 42 -25.80 26.94 -20.45
C GLN A 42 -27.00 26.62 -21.36
N THR A 43 -28.06 26.00 -20.85
CA THR A 43 -29.27 25.74 -21.62
C THR A 43 -29.93 27.04 -22.09
N LEU A 44 -30.06 28.04 -21.21
CA LEU A 44 -30.61 29.36 -21.57
C LEU A 44 -29.77 30.08 -22.64
N GLN A 45 -28.45 29.93 -22.59
CA GLN A 45 -27.54 30.50 -23.59
C GLN A 45 -27.63 29.79 -24.94
N GLN A 46 -27.80 28.46 -24.94
CA GLN A 46 -28.04 27.68 -26.17
C GLN A 46 -29.38 27.99 -26.82
N GLU A 47 -30.42 28.25 -26.03
CA GLU A 47 -31.72 28.68 -26.55
C GLU A 47 -31.67 30.10 -27.15
N ALA A 48 -30.78 30.96 -26.64
CA ALA A 48 -30.62 32.33 -27.10
C ALA A 48 -29.67 32.46 -28.31
N ASP A 49 -28.68 31.58 -28.42
CA ASP A 49 -27.66 31.56 -29.48
C ASP A 49 -27.40 30.12 -29.93
N GLU A 50 -27.81 29.79 -31.16
CA GLU A 50 -27.71 28.45 -31.74
C GLU A 50 -26.25 28.03 -31.99
N ASP A 51 -25.33 29.00 -32.12
CA ASP A 51 -23.89 28.77 -32.28
C ASP A 51 -23.14 28.70 -30.93
N TYR A 52 -23.83 28.82 -29.80
CA TYR A 52 -23.20 28.80 -28.48
C TYR A 52 -22.66 27.41 -28.11
N VAL A 53 -21.35 27.35 -27.85
CA VAL A 53 -20.65 26.15 -27.39
C VAL A 53 -20.46 26.21 -25.87
N PRO A 54 -21.05 25.29 -25.09
CA PRO A 54 -20.91 25.30 -23.64
C PRO A 54 -19.47 25.03 -23.19
N ASP A 55 -18.99 25.83 -22.24
CA ASP A 55 -17.71 25.57 -21.58
C ASP A 55 -17.76 24.33 -20.68
N ARG A 56 -16.63 23.62 -20.60
CA ARG A 56 -16.48 22.50 -19.67
C ARG A 56 -16.38 22.99 -18.22
N SER A 57 -17.37 22.64 -17.41
CA SER A 57 -17.38 22.92 -15.97
C SER A 57 -16.95 21.71 -15.15
N MET A 58 -16.03 21.90 -14.21
CA MET A 58 -15.61 20.85 -13.27
C MET A 58 -16.79 20.30 -12.45
N TYR A 59 -17.76 21.16 -12.10
CA TYR A 59 -18.94 20.75 -11.33
C TYR A 59 -19.82 19.79 -12.12
N ILE A 60 -20.01 20.04 -13.43
CA ILE A 60 -20.77 19.15 -14.31
C ILE A 60 -20.05 17.81 -14.48
N VAL A 61 -18.72 17.84 -14.65
CA VAL A 61 -17.92 16.61 -14.78
C VAL A 61 -18.02 15.72 -13.54
N LEU A 62 -18.10 16.31 -12.35
CA LEU A 62 -18.12 15.56 -11.09
C LEU A 62 -19.51 15.17 -10.58
N ARG A 63 -20.60 15.67 -11.18
CA ARG A 63 -21.94 15.68 -10.57
C ARG A 63 -22.54 14.30 -10.27
N ASP A 64 -22.33 13.32 -11.14
CA ASP A 64 -23.05 12.04 -11.03
C ASP A 64 -22.56 11.14 -9.87
N PHE A 65 -23.36 10.12 -9.56
CA PHE A 65 -23.14 9.19 -8.46
C PHE A 65 -21.90 8.31 -8.67
N GLU A 66 -21.54 8.02 -9.91
CA GLU A 66 -20.35 7.21 -10.23
C GLU A 66 -19.07 7.94 -9.79
N GLN A 67 -18.97 9.23 -10.06
CA GLN A 67 -17.86 10.10 -9.69
C GLN A 67 -17.77 10.23 -8.18
N GLU A 68 -18.90 10.42 -7.50
CA GLU A 68 -18.98 10.47 -6.04
C GLU A 68 -18.42 9.17 -5.42
N THR A 69 -18.86 8.03 -5.94
CA THR A 69 -18.43 6.71 -5.46
C THR A 69 -16.93 6.50 -5.69
N CYS A 70 -16.42 6.84 -6.88
CA CYS A 70 -14.99 6.77 -7.20
C CYS A 70 -14.16 7.64 -6.24
N ILE A 71 -14.62 8.85 -5.92
CA ILE A 71 -13.92 9.77 -5.01
C ILE A 71 -13.95 9.26 -3.56
N ILE A 72 -15.08 8.73 -3.09
CA ILE A 72 -15.19 8.09 -1.78
C ILE A 72 -14.18 6.95 -1.66
N LEU A 73 -14.18 6.04 -2.65
CA LEU A 73 -13.27 4.91 -2.67
C LEU A 73 -11.80 5.35 -2.73
N PHE A 74 -11.50 6.38 -3.52
CA PHE A 74 -10.15 6.95 -3.62
C PHE A 74 -9.64 7.47 -2.28
N PHE A 75 -10.41 8.32 -1.59
CA PHE A 75 -10.01 8.87 -0.30
C PHE A 75 -9.95 7.81 0.80
N TRP A 76 -10.87 6.85 0.77
CA TRP A 76 -10.82 5.73 1.70
C TRP A 76 -9.53 4.91 1.49
N ALA A 77 -9.20 4.52 0.26
CA ALA A 77 -7.96 3.82 -0.04
C ALA A 77 -6.72 4.65 0.35
N LEU A 78 -6.73 5.95 0.11
CA LEU A 78 -5.64 6.86 0.50
C LEU A 78 -5.42 6.86 2.03
N SER A 79 -6.49 6.81 2.82
CA SER A 79 -6.38 6.73 4.28
C SER A 79 -5.70 5.44 4.76
N ILE A 80 -5.95 4.33 4.07
CA ILE A 80 -5.35 3.02 4.35
C ILE A 80 -3.87 3.02 3.94
N ILE A 81 -3.58 3.49 2.74
CA ILE A 81 -2.20 3.65 2.23
C ILE A 81 -1.40 4.54 3.19
N GLY A 82 -1.91 5.71 3.55
CA GLY A 82 -1.23 6.64 4.45
C GLY A 82 -0.90 6.03 5.80
N MET A 83 -1.86 5.34 6.43
CA MET A 83 -1.62 4.63 7.69
C MET A 83 -0.51 3.57 7.54
N LYS A 84 -0.55 2.76 6.48
CA LYS A 84 0.46 1.71 6.23
C LYS A 84 1.82 2.31 5.90
N THR A 85 1.90 3.37 5.12
CA THR A 85 3.15 4.10 4.83
C THR A 85 3.81 4.58 6.11
N VAL A 86 3.06 5.24 7.02
CA VAL A 86 3.64 5.72 8.29
C VAL A 86 4.18 4.56 9.13
N ARG A 87 3.47 3.42 9.15
CA ARG A 87 3.92 2.21 9.85
C ARG A 87 5.22 1.66 9.24
N THR A 88 5.26 1.48 7.92
CA THR A 88 6.44 1.00 7.18
C THR A 88 7.64 1.93 7.38
N MET A 89 7.44 3.25 7.38
CA MET A 89 8.55 4.21 7.59
C MET A 89 9.11 4.16 9.01
N ARG A 90 8.24 4.00 10.03
CA ARG A 90 8.71 3.81 11.42
C ARG A 90 9.51 2.52 11.57
N GLU A 91 9.06 1.46 10.92
CA GLU A 91 9.74 0.18 10.93
C GLU A 91 11.09 0.27 10.24
N ARG A 92 11.15 0.94 9.08
CA ARG A 92 12.39 1.20 8.35
C ARG A 92 13.41 1.97 9.17
N SER A 93 12.98 2.94 9.97
CA SER A 93 13.89 3.70 10.85
C SER A 93 14.61 2.85 11.92
N LEU A 94 14.16 1.61 12.17
CA LEU A 94 14.90 0.68 13.03
C LEU A 94 16.11 0.05 12.34
N LEU A 95 16.13 -0.02 11.01
CA LEU A 95 17.27 -0.55 10.25
C LEU A 95 18.51 0.34 10.40
N ASP A 96 18.30 1.65 10.62
CA ASP A 96 19.37 2.61 10.87
C ASP A 96 19.93 2.53 12.31
N ARG A 97 19.32 1.71 13.18
CA ARG A 97 19.76 1.53 14.57
C ARG A 97 20.63 0.30 14.71
N GLU A 98 21.69 0.42 15.51
CA GLU A 98 22.48 -0.72 15.94
C GLU A 98 21.74 -1.46 17.08
N LEU A 99 21.00 -2.51 16.72
CA LEU A 99 20.22 -3.32 17.65
C LEU A 99 21.05 -4.40 18.34
N LEU A 100 22.13 -4.84 17.69
CA LEU A 100 23.10 -5.79 18.20
C LEU A 100 24.45 -5.08 18.32
N GLN A 101 24.94 -4.92 19.54
CA GLN A 101 26.26 -4.35 19.81
C GLN A 101 27.29 -5.47 19.70
N VAL A 102 27.79 -5.70 18.49
CA VAL A 102 28.84 -6.70 18.25
C VAL A 102 30.05 -5.97 17.70
N SER A 103 31.09 -5.81 18.52
CA SER A 103 32.34 -5.20 18.07
C SER A 103 33.09 -6.13 17.12
N ASP A 104 33.75 -5.55 16.12
CA ASP A 104 34.63 -6.29 15.20
C ASP A 104 35.62 -7.18 15.98
N GLY A 105 35.63 -8.47 15.64
CA GLY A 105 36.45 -9.49 16.32
C GLY A 105 35.75 -10.23 17.47
N THR A 106 34.52 -9.86 17.82
CA THR A 106 33.69 -10.61 18.78
C THR A 106 32.82 -11.61 18.04
N SER A 107 32.68 -12.83 18.56
CA SER A 107 31.78 -13.84 18.00
C SER A 107 30.66 -14.13 18.99
N ILE A 108 29.45 -14.30 18.46
CA ILE A 108 28.28 -14.70 19.22
C ILE A 108 28.31 -16.22 19.34
N LEU A 109 28.54 -16.71 20.56
CA LEU A 109 28.45 -18.12 20.88
C LEU A 109 27.01 -18.49 21.25
N PRO A 110 26.61 -19.77 21.14
CA PRO A 110 25.27 -20.21 21.53
C PRO A 110 24.92 -19.87 22.99
N GLU A 111 25.92 -19.89 23.90
CA GLU A 111 25.73 -19.53 25.30
C GLU A 111 25.40 -18.04 25.50
N ASP A 112 25.92 -17.17 24.63
CA ASP A 112 25.82 -15.71 24.75
C ASP A 112 24.54 -15.14 24.12
N THR A 113 23.79 -15.95 23.36
CA THR A 113 22.56 -15.54 22.66
C THR A 113 21.56 -14.80 23.55
N ARG A 114 21.43 -15.22 24.82
CA ARG A 114 20.56 -14.56 25.81
C ARG A 114 21.02 -13.16 26.15
N HIS A 115 22.33 -12.91 26.17
CA HIS A 115 22.90 -11.58 26.42
C HIS A 115 22.57 -10.64 25.26
N PHE A 116 22.86 -11.07 24.02
CA PHE A 116 22.58 -10.30 22.80
C PHE A 116 21.09 -10.09 22.53
N ALA A 117 20.20 -10.96 23.04
CA ALA A 117 18.76 -10.77 22.91
C ALA A 117 18.19 -9.68 23.83
N ARG A 118 18.85 -9.35 24.96
CA ARG A 118 18.31 -8.42 25.96
C ARG A 118 18.06 -7.00 25.42
N PRO A 119 18.97 -6.36 24.68
CA PRO A 119 18.72 -5.02 24.12
C PRO A 119 17.49 -5.01 23.21
N VAL A 120 17.33 -6.02 22.37
CA VAL A 120 16.19 -6.16 21.46
C VAL A 120 14.89 -6.46 22.22
N GLN A 121 14.95 -7.24 23.29
CA GLN A 121 13.81 -7.50 24.20
C GLN A 121 13.41 -6.28 25.03
N ALA A 122 14.33 -5.34 25.26
CA ALA A 122 14.09 -4.11 26.00
C ALA A 122 13.43 -3.00 25.15
N LEU A 123 13.34 -3.18 23.82
CA LEU A 123 12.61 -2.26 22.96
C LEU A 123 11.14 -2.11 23.38
N PRO A 124 10.49 -0.97 23.10
CA PRO A 124 9.07 -0.78 23.34
C PRO A 124 8.22 -1.89 22.68
N GLU A 125 7.10 -2.28 23.31
CA GLU A 125 6.27 -3.39 22.80
C GLU A 125 5.83 -3.23 21.33
N LYS A 126 5.61 -1.98 20.89
CA LYS A 126 5.25 -1.68 19.51
C LYS A 126 6.40 -2.01 18.55
N GLU A 127 7.61 -1.61 18.89
CA GLU A 127 8.83 -1.83 18.09
C GLU A 127 9.25 -3.30 18.09
N ARG A 128 9.14 -4.01 19.22
CA ARG A 128 9.39 -5.47 19.28
C ARG A 128 8.50 -6.28 18.35
N GLY A 129 7.34 -5.74 17.97
CA GLY A 129 6.40 -6.39 17.07
C GLY A 129 6.73 -6.21 15.59
N PHE A 130 7.72 -5.39 15.25
CA PHE A 130 8.20 -5.20 13.88
C PHE A 130 9.05 -6.39 13.41
N LEU A 131 9.21 -6.50 12.08
CA LEU A 131 9.93 -7.56 11.40
C LEU A 131 11.34 -7.74 11.95
N LEU A 132 12.14 -6.67 11.92
CA LEU A 132 13.57 -6.76 12.23
C LEU A 132 13.83 -7.29 13.67
N PRO A 133 13.26 -6.71 14.74
CA PRO A 133 13.41 -7.26 16.09
C PRO A 133 12.89 -8.70 16.22
N ARG A 134 11.79 -9.06 15.55
CA ARG A 134 11.25 -10.44 15.57
C ARG A 134 12.22 -11.42 14.91
N ALA A 135 12.79 -11.06 13.77
CA ALA A 135 13.76 -11.88 13.03
C ALA A 135 15.03 -12.11 13.86
N ILE A 136 15.59 -11.03 14.44
CA ILE A 136 16.78 -11.12 15.31
C ILE A 136 16.52 -12.02 16.52
N LEU A 137 15.41 -11.80 17.24
CA LEU A 137 15.10 -12.58 18.44
C LEU A 137 14.87 -14.05 18.13
N ALA A 138 14.18 -14.36 17.03
CA ALA A 138 13.95 -15.72 16.60
C ALA A 138 15.26 -16.40 16.17
N GLY A 139 16.12 -15.69 15.44
CA GLY A 139 17.44 -16.17 15.05
C GLY A 139 18.33 -16.49 16.24
N LEU A 140 18.46 -15.55 17.21
CA LEU A 140 19.22 -15.76 18.44
C LEU A 140 18.67 -16.93 19.27
N HIS A 141 17.34 -17.03 19.40
CA HIS A 141 16.70 -18.13 20.11
C HIS A 141 16.97 -19.47 19.42
N ARG A 142 16.84 -19.52 18.08
CA ARG A 142 17.15 -20.72 17.30
C ARG A 142 18.61 -21.13 17.52
N PHE A 143 19.55 -20.19 17.41
CA PHE A 143 20.98 -20.46 17.57
C PHE A 143 21.32 -21.07 18.94
N GLY A 144 20.75 -20.51 20.01
CA GLY A 144 20.95 -21.04 21.37
C GLY A 144 20.43 -22.46 21.57
N THR A 145 19.46 -22.90 20.76
CA THR A 145 18.86 -24.24 20.84
C THR A 145 19.53 -25.26 19.92
N THR A 146 19.76 -24.91 18.65
CA THR A 146 20.25 -25.86 17.64
C THR A 146 21.77 -25.86 17.52
N ARG A 147 22.42 -24.77 17.91
CA ARG A 147 23.86 -24.54 17.69
C ARG A 147 24.26 -24.70 16.21
N ASP A 148 23.36 -24.35 15.29
CA ASP A 148 23.62 -24.38 13.85
C ASP A 148 23.29 -23.02 13.23
N VAL A 149 24.24 -22.46 12.47
CA VAL A 149 24.10 -21.18 11.75
C VAL A 149 23.13 -21.32 10.57
N GLN A 150 23.08 -22.49 9.92
CA GLN A 150 22.15 -22.74 8.81
C GLN A 150 20.70 -22.69 9.28
N ASP A 151 20.40 -23.28 10.44
CA ASP A 151 19.06 -23.21 11.04
C ASP A 151 18.63 -21.77 11.36
N VAL A 152 19.59 -20.93 11.76
CA VAL A 152 19.34 -19.51 12.04
C VAL A 152 19.00 -18.76 10.76
N SER A 153 19.82 -18.94 9.71
CA SER A 153 19.59 -18.32 8.41
C SER A 153 18.23 -18.74 7.82
N ALA A 154 17.90 -20.03 7.89
CA ALA A 154 16.59 -20.53 7.48
C ALA A 154 15.45 -19.88 8.28
N THR A 155 15.59 -19.80 9.61
CA THR A 155 14.56 -19.20 10.48
C THR A 155 14.34 -17.70 10.20
N VAL A 156 15.41 -16.95 9.96
CA VAL A 156 15.34 -15.52 9.61
C VAL A 156 14.62 -15.36 8.27
N ARG A 157 15.00 -16.17 7.27
CA ARG A 157 14.39 -16.17 5.94
C ARG A 157 12.90 -16.48 6.01
N ASP A 158 12.53 -17.55 6.73
CA ASP A 158 11.12 -17.93 6.91
C ASP A 158 10.30 -16.78 7.52
N ILE A 159 10.85 -16.04 8.48
CA ILE A 159 10.16 -14.89 9.08
C ILE A 159 9.99 -13.75 8.08
N CYS A 160 11.01 -13.47 7.27
CA CYS A 160 10.94 -12.42 6.24
C CYS A 160 9.93 -12.79 5.14
N ASP A 161 9.96 -14.03 4.66
CA ASP A 161 9.03 -14.53 3.63
C ASP A 161 7.58 -14.48 4.13
N ASN A 162 7.31 -14.97 5.34
CA ASN A 162 5.99 -14.88 5.96
C ASN A 162 5.51 -13.43 6.17
N GLU A 163 6.42 -12.52 6.49
CA GLU A 163 6.06 -11.10 6.66
C GLU A 163 5.75 -10.45 5.31
N SER A 164 6.47 -10.79 4.25
CA SER A 164 6.19 -10.36 2.88
C SER A 164 4.77 -10.77 2.45
N GLU A 165 4.42 -12.05 2.62
CA GLU A 165 3.07 -12.57 2.33
C GLU A 165 1.99 -11.85 3.15
N ARG A 166 2.29 -11.52 4.42
CA ARG A 166 1.35 -10.77 5.26
C ARG A 166 1.15 -9.34 4.75
N LEU A 167 2.22 -8.62 4.41
CA LEU A 167 2.14 -7.26 3.87
C LEU A 167 1.35 -7.23 2.56
N GLU A 168 1.56 -8.21 1.68
CA GLU A 168 0.79 -8.36 0.45
C GLU A 168 -0.69 -8.63 0.71
N SER A 169 -1.00 -9.53 1.67
CA SER A 169 -2.37 -9.85 2.06
C SER A 169 -3.10 -8.65 2.66
N GLU A 170 -2.42 -7.85 3.49
CA GLU A 170 -2.98 -6.65 4.10
C GLU A 170 -3.32 -5.55 3.07
N LEU A 171 -2.67 -5.55 1.89
CA LEU A 171 -2.97 -4.64 0.78
C LEU A 171 -4.12 -5.12 -0.13
N ALA A 172 -4.69 -6.29 0.12
CA ALA A 172 -5.76 -6.85 -0.72
C ALA A 172 -6.97 -5.93 -0.86
N ILE A 173 -7.40 -5.27 0.23
CA ILE A 173 -8.52 -4.32 0.18
C ILE A 173 -8.23 -3.11 -0.71
N VAL A 174 -6.99 -2.61 -0.69
CA VAL A 174 -6.58 -1.47 -1.52
C VAL A 174 -6.51 -1.87 -3.00
N ARG A 175 -5.99 -3.07 -3.31
CA ARG A 175 -6.03 -3.63 -4.67
C ARG A 175 -7.46 -3.80 -5.18
N TYR A 176 -8.35 -4.32 -4.33
CA TYR A 176 -9.76 -4.47 -4.66
C TYR A 176 -10.40 -3.12 -5.01
N ILE A 177 -10.16 -2.09 -4.19
CA ILE A 177 -10.66 -0.73 -4.47
C ILE A 177 -10.10 -0.19 -5.79
N ALA A 178 -8.80 -0.36 -6.02
CA ALA A 178 -8.15 0.13 -7.22
C ALA A 178 -8.65 -0.55 -8.50
N TRP A 179 -9.10 -1.81 -8.41
CA TRP A 179 -9.83 -2.51 -9.47
C TRP A 179 -11.31 -2.10 -9.60
N ALA A 180 -11.97 -1.79 -8.47
CA ALA A 180 -13.38 -1.41 -8.46
C ALA A 180 -13.63 -0.04 -9.11
N ILE A 181 -12.74 0.94 -8.92
CA ILE A 181 -12.89 2.30 -9.44
C ILE A 181 -13.09 2.31 -10.99
N PRO A 182 -12.22 1.70 -11.82
CA PRO A 182 -12.44 1.60 -13.26
C PRO A 182 -13.76 0.91 -13.63
N SER A 183 -14.15 -0.12 -12.88
CA SER A 183 -15.39 -0.86 -13.11
C SER A 183 -16.63 0.01 -12.87
N ILE A 184 -16.60 0.88 -11.87
CA ILE A 184 -17.66 1.87 -11.60
C ILE A 184 -17.70 2.93 -12.70
N GLY A 185 -16.54 3.40 -13.17
CA GLY A 185 -16.46 4.30 -14.33
C GLY A 185 -17.11 3.70 -15.58
N PHE A 186 -16.81 2.43 -15.86
CA PHE A 186 -17.43 1.69 -16.96
C PHE A 186 -18.93 1.53 -16.78
N LEU A 187 -19.42 1.27 -15.57
CA LEU A 187 -20.85 1.23 -15.27
C LEU A 187 -21.53 2.56 -15.61
N GLY A 188 -20.90 3.69 -15.28
CA GLY A 188 -21.40 5.01 -15.67
C GLY A 188 -21.44 5.22 -17.19
N THR A 189 -20.45 4.70 -17.91
CA THR A 189 -20.45 4.70 -19.39
C THR A 189 -21.59 3.86 -19.96
N VAL A 190 -21.81 2.65 -19.43
CA VAL A 190 -22.93 1.79 -19.83
C VAL A 190 -24.27 2.50 -19.57
N ARG A 191 -24.42 3.16 -18.42
CA ARG A 191 -25.63 3.95 -18.11
C ARG A 191 -25.84 5.11 -19.08
N GLY A 192 -24.80 5.91 -19.31
CA GLY A 192 -24.90 7.09 -20.17
C GLY A 192 -25.18 6.72 -21.63
N ILE A 193 -24.46 5.73 -22.17
CA ILE A 193 -24.71 5.24 -23.54
C ILE A 193 -26.08 4.59 -23.65
N GLY A 194 -26.48 3.75 -22.69
CA GLY A 194 -27.80 3.11 -22.68
C GLY A 194 -28.93 4.13 -22.68
N THR A 195 -28.78 5.21 -21.91
CA THR A 195 -29.76 6.32 -21.86
C THR A 195 -29.79 7.09 -23.18
N ALA A 196 -28.62 7.40 -23.75
CA ALA A 196 -28.49 8.06 -25.03
C ALA A 196 -29.17 7.28 -26.17
N LEU A 197 -28.96 5.95 -26.22
CA LEU A 197 -29.59 5.08 -27.21
C LEU A 197 -31.11 4.99 -27.02
N GLY A 198 -31.60 5.04 -25.78
CA GLY A 198 -33.05 5.12 -25.50
C GLY A 198 -33.71 6.38 -26.06
N GLN A 199 -32.95 7.47 -26.23
CA GLN A 199 -33.38 8.74 -26.80
C GLN A 199 -33.06 8.88 -28.29
N ALA A 200 -32.53 7.82 -28.94
CA ALA A 200 -32.08 7.90 -30.34
C ALA A 200 -33.18 8.36 -31.31
N HIS A 201 -34.44 7.99 -31.07
CA HIS A 201 -35.55 8.42 -31.93
C HIS A 201 -35.79 9.94 -31.88
N GLN A 202 -35.61 10.56 -30.70
CA GLN A 202 -35.75 12.02 -30.52
C GLN A 202 -34.64 12.77 -31.26
N ALA A 203 -33.42 12.23 -31.24
CA ALA A 203 -32.30 12.76 -32.01
C ALA A 203 -32.54 12.72 -33.53
N VAL A 204 -33.18 11.66 -34.04
CA VAL A 204 -33.55 11.59 -35.47
C VAL A 204 -34.58 12.67 -35.83
N THR A 205 -35.46 13.03 -34.90
CA THR A 205 -36.44 14.12 -35.09
C THR A 205 -35.86 15.53 -34.88
N GLY A 206 -34.55 15.66 -34.60
CA GLY A 206 -33.85 16.93 -34.44
C GLY A 206 -33.55 17.34 -32.99
N ASP A 207 -34.06 16.62 -31.99
CA ASP A 207 -33.79 16.88 -30.56
C ASP A 207 -32.61 16.02 -30.07
N ILE A 208 -31.41 16.57 -30.15
CA ILE A 208 -30.15 15.89 -29.76
C ILE A 208 -29.71 16.21 -28.33
N LEU A 209 -30.44 17.07 -27.60
CA LEU A 209 -30.00 17.56 -26.29
C LEU A 209 -29.89 16.41 -25.28
N GLY A 210 -30.90 15.55 -25.21
CA GLY A 210 -30.90 14.39 -24.33
C GLY A 210 -29.75 13.42 -24.60
N VAL A 211 -29.47 13.15 -25.88
CA VAL A 211 -28.36 12.29 -26.32
C VAL A 211 -27.01 12.89 -25.92
N THR A 212 -26.84 14.20 -26.12
CA THR A 212 -25.59 14.91 -25.80
C THR A 212 -25.29 14.89 -24.31
N VAL A 213 -26.31 15.15 -23.47
CA VAL A 213 -26.17 15.10 -22.01
C VAL A 213 -25.84 13.68 -21.54
N SER A 214 -26.55 12.67 -22.04
CA SER A 214 -26.35 11.27 -21.69
C SER A 214 -24.95 10.76 -22.08
N LEU A 215 -24.43 11.21 -23.22
CA LEU A 215 -23.08 10.89 -23.65
C LEU A 215 -22.03 11.63 -22.82
N GLY A 216 -22.31 12.86 -22.40
CA GLY A 216 -21.47 13.62 -21.46
C GLY A 216 -21.27 12.88 -20.13
N VAL A 217 -22.36 12.35 -19.55
CA VAL A 217 -22.30 11.48 -18.38
C VAL A 217 -21.37 10.28 -18.63
N ALA A 218 -21.54 9.59 -19.76
CA ALA A 218 -20.75 8.41 -20.07
C ALA A 218 -19.24 8.69 -20.10
N PHE A 219 -18.83 9.79 -20.72
CA PHE A 219 -17.43 10.20 -20.80
C PHE A 219 -16.89 10.69 -19.45
N ASN A 220 -17.66 11.49 -18.72
CA ASN A 220 -17.25 12.05 -17.43
C ASN A 220 -17.00 10.95 -16.40
N SER A 221 -17.88 9.94 -16.32
CA SER A 221 -17.74 8.81 -15.39
C SER A 221 -16.45 8.04 -15.62
N THR A 222 -16.13 7.71 -16.89
CA THR A 222 -14.88 7.02 -17.22
C THR A 222 -13.67 7.91 -16.99
N PHE A 223 -13.73 9.19 -17.37
CA PHE A 223 -12.62 10.12 -17.18
C PHE A 223 -12.21 10.22 -15.69
N VAL A 224 -13.17 10.47 -14.80
CA VAL A 224 -12.90 10.60 -13.36
C VAL A 224 -12.42 9.28 -12.76
N ALA A 225 -13.01 8.15 -13.15
CA ALA A 225 -12.58 6.83 -12.69
C ALA A 225 -11.13 6.52 -13.10
N LEU A 226 -10.76 6.80 -14.36
CA LEU A 226 -9.38 6.57 -14.82
C LEU A 226 -8.38 7.46 -14.11
N VAL A 227 -8.66 8.76 -13.97
CA VAL A 227 -7.76 9.69 -13.27
C VAL A 227 -7.54 9.25 -11.82
N THR A 228 -8.61 8.97 -11.09
CA THR A 228 -8.52 8.52 -9.69
C THR A 228 -7.83 7.17 -9.55
N SER A 229 -8.09 6.22 -10.46
CA SER A 229 -7.46 4.89 -10.46
C SER A 229 -5.96 4.96 -10.75
N ILE A 230 -5.52 5.77 -11.72
CA ILE A 230 -4.10 5.93 -12.06
C ILE A 230 -3.32 6.47 -10.86
N VAL A 231 -3.83 7.52 -10.20
CA VAL A 231 -3.20 8.08 -9.00
C VAL A 231 -3.16 7.06 -7.88
N LEU A 232 -4.25 6.32 -7.66
CA LEU A 232 -4.31 5.30 -6.62
C LEU A 232 -3.32 4.15 -6.87
N MET A 233 -3.26 3.64 -8.10
CA MET A 233 -2.34 2.57 -8.48
C MET A 233 -0.88 2.99 -8.33
N PHE A 234 -0.55 4.24 -8.69
CA PHE A 234 0.79 4.77 -8.45
C PHE A 234 1.15 4.76 -6.96
N LEU A 235 0.27 5.26 -6.08
CA LEU A 235 0.52 5.29 -4.64
C LEU A 235 0.62 3.89 -4.03
N LEU A 236 -0.24 2.97 -4.48
CA LEU A 236 -0.19 1.57 -4.07
C LEU A 236 1.15 0.93 -4.46
N TYR A 237 1.59 1.14 -5.70
CA TYR A 237 2.89 0.66 -6.18
C TYR A 237 4.06 1.21 -5.34
N GLN A 238 4.05 2.51 -5.01
CA GLN A 238 5.08 3.11 -4.17
C GLN A 238 5.12 2.47 -2.78
N LEU A 239 3.97 2.22 -2.16
CA LEU A 239 3.90 1.55 -0.86
C LEU A 239 4.43 0.11 -0.93
N SER A 240 4.01 -0.67 -1.93
CA SER A 240 4.51 -2.02 -2.15
C SER A 240 6.03 -2.04 -2.30
N LEU A 241 6.58 -1.15 -3.13
CA LEU A 241 8.03 -1.07 -3.34
C LEU A 241 8.80 -0.78 -2.03
N VAL A 242 8.27 0.10 -1.18
CA VAL A 242 8.90 0.40 0.12
C VAL A 242 8.78 -0.80 1.08
N GLN A 243 7.67 -1.51 1.06
CA GLN A 243 7.47 -2.71 1.88
C GLN A 243 8.41 -3.86 1.45
N ASP A 244 8.56 -4.10 0.15
CA ASP A 244 9.48 -5.10 -0.38
C ASP A 244 10.92 -4.79 0.02
N ARG A 245 11.32 -3.51 -0.11
CA ARG A 245 12.65 -3.04 0.33
C ARG A 245 12.84 -3.22 1.83
N LEU A 246 11.85 -2.92 2.65
CA LEU A 246 11.94 -3.12 4.10
C LEU A 246 12.22 -4.59 4.44
N VAL A 247 11.56 -5.55 3.77
CA VAL A 247 11.78 -6.98 4.00
C VAL A 247 13.20 -7.39 3.59
N MET A 248 13.62 -7.00 2.38
CA MET A 248 14.96 -7.29 1.89
C MET A 248 16.05 -6.68 2.78
N ASP A 249 15.93 -5.40 3.13
CA ASP A 249 16.87 -4.69 3.99
C ASP A 249 16.93 -5.34 5.40
N SER A 250 15.80 -5.83 5.92
CA SER A 250 15.75 -6.54 7.22
C SER A 250 16.46 -7.90 7.17
N GLN A 251 16.35 -8.61 6.06
CA GLN A 251 17.08 -9.86 5.85
C GLN A 251 18.59 -9.59 5.77
N THR A 252 18.99 -8.62 4.94
CA THR A 252 20.40 -8.19 4.81
C THR A 252 20.97 -7.74 6.16
N TYR A 253 20.20 -6.99 6.96
CA TYR A 253 20.62 -6.61 8.31
C TYR A 253 20.94 -7.83 9.17
N CYS A 254 20.07 -8.85 9.16
CA CYS A 254 20.30 -10.07 9.92
C CYS A 254 21.52 -10.85 9.40
N ASP A 255 21.74 -10.88 8.09
CA ASP A 255 22.91 -11.53 7.50
C ASP A 255 24.21 -10.85 7.99
N ASP A 256 24.26 -9.52 7.91
CA ASP A 256 25.45 -8.72 8.21
C ASP A 256 25.73 -8.55 9.71
N HIS A 257 24.70 -8.35 10.54
CA HIS A 257 24.84 -7.99 11.95
C HIS A 257 24.56 -9.13 12.93
N LEU A 258 23.93 -10.23 12.48
CA LEU A 258 23.68 -11.41 13.30
C LEU A 258 24.45 -12.61 12.78
N ILE A 259 24.13 -13.10 11.58
CA ILE A 259 24.59 -14.39 11.06
C ILE A 259 26.10 -14.41 10.87
N ARG A 260 26.68 -13.33 10.33
CA ARG A 260 28.13 -13.17 10.15
C ARG A 260 28.94 -13.35 11.44
N TYR A 261 28.36 -13.02 12.59
CA TYR A 261 29.04 -13.09 13.89
C TYR A 261 28.79 -14.39 14.65
N LEU A 262 27.94 -15.29 14.16
CA LEU A 262 27.66 -16.57 14.84
C LEU A 262 28.83 -17.55 14.68
N GLN A 263 29.26 -18.16 15.79
CA GLN A 263 30.26 -19.23 15.77
C GLN A 263 29.87 -20.41 16.65
N VAL A 264 30.15 -21.62 16.17
CA VAL A 264 29.90 -22.85 16.91
C VAL A 264 31.25 -23.44 17.37
N PRO A 265 31.54 -23.48 18.69
CA PRO A 265 32.79 -24.03 19.19
C PRO A 265 32.89 -25.53 18.84
N GLY A 266 33.97 -25.93 18.16
CA GLY A 266 34.25 -27.33 17.79
C GLY A 266 34.26 -27.65 16.29
N ARG A 267 33.86 -26.72 15.41
CA ARG A 267 34.11 -26.83 13.96
C ARG A 267 35.45 -26.16 13.63
N SER A 268 36.54 -26.92 13.72
CA SER A 268 37.84 -26.47 13.23
C SER A 268 37.77 -26.14 11.74
N THR A 269 37.94 -24.87 11.39
CA THR A 269 38.36 -24.46 10.04
C THR A 269 39.61 -25.28 9.70
N PRO A 270 39.71 -25.94 8.53
CA PRO A 270 40.93 -26.66 8.18
C PRO A 270 42.09 -25.66 8.16
N GLN A 271 43.04 -25.80 9.09
CA GLN A 271 44.33 -25.16 8.94
C GLN A 271 44.96 -25.73 7.67
N VAL A 272 45.12 -24.89 6.66
CA VAL A 272 45.95 -25.20 5.50
C VAL A 272 47.36 -25.40 6.03
N GLY A 273 47.78 -26.67 6.08
CA GLY A 273 49.08 -27.07 6.60
C GLY A 273 50.20 -26.41 5.82
N ASN A 274 51.05 -25.66 6.52
CA ASN A 274 52.38 -25.34 6.01
C ASN A 274 53.19 -26.63 5.97
N ASN A 275 53.33 -27.18 4.76
CA ASN A 275 54.28 -28.23 4.46
C ASN A 275 55.69 -27.74 4.81
N GLU A 276 56.27 -28.29 5.87
CA GLU A 276 57.73 -28.25 6.05
C GLU A 276 58.37 -29.01 4.89
N ALA A 277 59.04 -28.27 4.01
CA ALA A 277 59.85 -28.83 2.96
C ALA A 277 61.10 -29.46 3.59
N VAL A 278 61.11 -30.79 3.61
CA VAL A 278 62.29 -31.63 3.82
C VAL A 278 63.32 -31.32 2.73
N GLN A 279 64.50 -30.83 3.11
CA GLN A 279 65.69 -30.84 2.25
C GLN A 279 66.54 -32.06 2.60
N PRO A 280 66.97 -32.84 1.59
CA PRO A 280 68.20 -33.60 1.69
C PRO A 280 69.21 -33.18 0.60
N ALA A 281 70.47 -33.17 1.06
CA ALA A 281 71.77 -33.04 0.36
C ALA A 281 72.20 -31.64 -0.10
#